data_AF-A0A519ZEN7-F1
#
_entry.id   AF-A0A519ZEN7-F1
#
_cell.length_a   1.000
_cell.length_b   1.000
_cell.length_c   1.000
_cell.angle_alpha   90.00
_cell.angle_beta   90.00
_cell.angle_gamma   90.00
#
_symmetry.space_group_name_H-M   'P 1'
#
loop_
_entity.id
_entity.type
_entity.pdbx_description
1 polymer ?
#
loop_
_entity_poly.entity_id
_entity_poly.type
_entity_poly.pdbx_seq_one_letter_code
_entity_poly.pdbx_strand_id
1 'polypeptide(L)'
;MRLSLRVAGLLGVLLLAARLAPAQSAPVSRAQFRPAFIKARLLQVARWQLAHPKHSPTDWTNGAFYAGVFAAYQTTHSRLLLNSLLALGERTHWQPGPRYDHADDLAICQTYLNLYQLKK
;
A
#
# COMPACT_ATOMS: atom_id res chain seq x y z
N MET A 1 -39.82 42.85 16.45
CA MET A 1 -38.44 42.34 16.25
C MET A 1 -38.32 41.82 14.82
N ARG A 2 -37.96 42.67 13.85
CA ARG A 2 -37.81 42.29 12.44
C ARG A 2 -36.33 42.08 12.16
N LEU A 3 -35.83 40.86 12.39
CA LEU A 3 -34.51 40.46 11.92
C LEU A 3 -34.52 40.60 10.39
N SER A 4 -33.71 41.50 9.85
CA SER A 4 -33.74 41.83 8.43
C SER A 4 -33.22 40.64 7.61
N LEU A 5 -34.03 40.20 6.65
CA LEU A 5 -33.75 39.13 5.69
C LEU A 5 -32.40 39.32 4.93
N ARG A 6 -31.84 40.53 4.98
CA ARG A 6 -30.57 40.91 4.35
C ARG A 6 -29.34 40.26 5.01
N VAL A 7 -29.37 40.00 6.32
CA VAL A 7 -28.22 39.39 7.03
C VAL A 7 -28.12 37.88 6.78
N ALA A 8 -29.27 37.20 6.65
CA ALA A 8 -29.33 35.77 6.34
C ALA A 8 -28.84 35.45 4.91
N GLY A 9 -29.13 36.33 3.94
CA GLY A 9 -28.65 36.18 2.56
C GLY A 9 -27.13 36.32 2.43
N LEU A 10 -26.53 37.26 3.18
CA LEU A 10 -25.07 37.48 3.19
C LEU A 10 -24.30 36.30 3.80
N LEU A 11 -24.78 35.72 4.91
CA LEU A 11 -24.18 34.51 5.50
C LEU A 11 -24.33 33.27 4.59
N GLY A 12 -25.47 33.12 3.91
CA GLY A 12 -25.72 32.01 2.97
C GLY A 12 -24.80 32.04 1.75
N VAL A 13 -24.51 33.23 1.20
CA VAL A 13 -23.58 33.40 0.07
C VAL A 13 -22.12 33.17 0.48
N LEU A 14 -21.72 33.60 1.68
CA LEU A 14 -20.38 33.35 2.25
C LEU A 14 -20.11 31.86 2.51
N LEU A 15 -21.11 31.10 2.96
CA LEU A 15 -20.99 29.64 3.18
C LEU A 15 -20.94 28.84 1.86
N LEU A 16 -21.52 29.36 0.78
CA LEU A 16 -21.47 28.73 -0.54
C LEU A 16 -20.13 28.99 -1.25
N ALA A 17 -19.54 30.17 -1.06
CA ALA A 17 -18.23 30.52 -1.61
C ALA A 17 -17.08 29.69 -0.99
N ALA A 18 -17.19 29.30 0.28
CA ALA A 18 -16.19 28.46 0.95
C ALA A 18 -16.12 27.02 0.41
N ARG A 19 -17.15 26.54 -0.31
CA ARG A 19 -17.20 25.19 -0.90
C ARG A 19 -16.70 25.10 -2.34
N LEU A 20 -16.43 26.24 -2.97
CA LEU A 20 -15.89 26.33 -4.33
C LEU A 20 -14.37 26.58 -4.34
N ALA A 21 -13.72 26.61 -3.18
CA ALA A 21 -12.27 26.64 -3.12
C ALA A 21 -11.71 25.36 -3.76
N PRO A 22 -10.90 25.45 -4.82
CA PRO A 22 -10.24 24.26 -5.35
C PRO A 22 -9.40 23.65 -4.23
N ALA A 23 -9.50 22.33 -4.04
CA ALA A 23 -8.68 21.61 -3.10
C ALA A 23 -7.21 21.77 -3.51
N GLN A 24 -6.54 22.78 -2.95
CA GLN A 24 -5.16 23.05 -3.25
C GLN A 24 -4.34 22.01 -2.48
N SER A 25 -3.94 20.95 -3.17
CA SER A 25 -3.02 19.95 -2.62
C SER A 25 -1.78 20.68 -2.12
N ALA A 26 -1.46 20.50 -0.83
CA ALA A 26 -0.27 21.08 -0.25
C ALA A 26 0.95 20.77 -1.13
N PRO A 27 1.86 21.73 -1.35
CA PRO A 27 3.01 21.51 -2.21
C PRO A 27 3.80 20.29 -1.69
N VAL A 28 4.18 19.41 -2.61
CA VAL A 28 4.98 18.21 -2.30
C VAL A 28 6.29 18.69 -1.67
N SER A 29 6.43 18.48 -0.37
CA SER A 29 7.63 18.88 0.35
C SER A 29 8.80 18.00 -0.06
N ARG A 30 9.98 18.60 -0.28
CA ARG A 30 11.23 17.85 -0.50
C ARG A 30 11.53 16.85 0.61
N ALA A 31 10.99 17.07 1.82
CA ALA A 31 11.10 16.14 2.93
C ALA A 31 10.53 14.75 2.62
N GLN A 32 9.52 14.64 1.74
CA GLN A 32 8.89 13.38 1.36
C GLN A 32 9.81 12.51 0.48
N PHE A 33 10.78 13.11 -0.20
CA PHE A 33 11.77 12.39 -1.01
C PHE A 33 13.00 11.96 -0.21
N ARG A 34 13.08 12.27 1.09
CA ARG A 34 14.20 11.83 1.93
C ARG A 34 14.15 10.30 2.08
N PRO A 35 15.29 9.58 1.98
CA PRO A 35 15.33 8.13 2.12
C PRO A 35 14.65 7.61 3.40
N ALA A 36 14.84 8.30 4.53
CA ALA A 36 14.20 7.94 5.79
C ALA A 36 12.66 7.99 5.72
N PHE A 37 12.10 9.01 5.07
CA PHE A 37 10.66 9.13 4.89
C PHE A 37 10.12 8.01 3.99
N ILE A 38 10.78 7.75 2.85
CA ILE A 38 10.39 6.69 1.92
C ILE A 38 10.43 5.32 2.61
N LYS A 39 11.52 4.99 3.32
CA LYS A 39 11.63 3.73 4.09
C LYS A 39 10.52 3.59 5.13
N ALA A 40 10.21 4.66 5.86
CA ALA A 40 9.11 4.64 6.82
C ALA A 40 7.75 4.38 6.14
N ARG A 41 7.50 4.98 4.98
CA ARG A 41 6.26 4.77 4.21
C ARG A 41 6.17 3.37 3.64
N LEU A 42 7.25 2.82 3.08
CA LEU A 42 7.31 1.43 2.62
C LEU A 42 6.90 0.46 3.74
N LEU A 43 7.46 0.64 4.95
CA LEU A 43 7.12 -0.20 6.10
C LEU A 43 5.66 -0.01 6.55
N GLN A 44 5.18 1.23 6.57
CA GLN A 44 3.80 1.51 6.99
C GLN A 44 2.79 0.83 6.06
N VAL A 45 2.92 1.02 4.74
CA VAL A 45 1.95 0.47 3.78
C VAL A 45 2.04 -1.04 3.70
N ALA A 46 3.25 -1.61 3.74
CA ALA A 46 3.43 -3.06 3.77
C ALA A 46 2.78 -3.70 5.00
N ARG A 47 2.98 -3.11 6.20
CA ARG A 47 2.34 -3.58 7.44
C ARG A 47 0.83 -3.50 7.36
N TRP A 48 0.30 -2.40 6.83
CA TRP A 48 -1.15 -2.25 6.67
C TRP A 48 -1.69 -3.34 5.74
N GLN A 49 -1.09 -3.55 4.57
CA GLN A 49 -1.59 -4.55 3.63
C GLN A 49 -1.45 -5.99 4.15
N LEU A 50 -0.37 -6.30 4.87
CA LEU A 50 -0.18 -7.59 5.54
C LEU A 50 -1.25 -7.87 6.60
N ALA A 51 -1.75 -6.84 7.27
CA ALA A 51 -2.82 -6.96 8.27
C ALA A 51 -4.24 -6.99 7.66
N HIS A 52 -4.39 -6.68 6.37
CA HIS A 52 -5.68 -6.63 5.68
C HIS A 52 -5.65 -7.46 4.38
N PRO A 53 -5.43 -8.79 4.47
CA PRO A 53 -5.44 -9.64 3.29
C PRO A 53 -6.85 -9.72 2.68
N LYS A 54 -6.92 -9.74 1.34
CA LYS A 54 -8.18 -9.87 0.60
C LYS A 54 -8.23 -11.11 -0.30
N HIS A 55 -7.13 -11.43 -0.97
CA HIS A 55 -7.06 -12.49 -1.97
C HIS A 55 -6.33 -13.73 -1.44
N SER A 56 -6.52 -14.88 -2.12
CA SER A 56 -5.78 -16.11 -1.83
C SER A 56 -4.26 -15.85 -1.87
N PRO A 57 -3.45 -16.43 -0.96
CA PRO A 57 -2.01 -16.15 -0.90
C PRO A 57 -1.24 -16.36 -2.20
N THR A 58 -1.69 -17.28 -3.06
CA THR A 58 -1.05 -17.66 -4.33
C THR A 58 -1.70 -17.05 -5.56
N ASP A 59 -2.75 -16.23 -5.40
CA ASP A 59 -3.33 -15.45 -6.49
C ASP A 59 -2.36 -14.37 -6.98
N TRP A 60 -2.45 -14.01 -8.26
CA TRP A 60 -1.53 -13.04 -8.88
C TRP A 60 -1.52 -11.68 -8.19
N THR A 61 -2.64 -11.25 -7.61
CA THR A 61 -2.69 -9.97 -6.87
C THR A 61 -1.72 -10.00 -5.69
N ASN A 62 -1.65 -11.13 -4.99
CA ASN A 62 -0.68 -11.37 -3.93
C ASN A 62 0.71 -11.67 -4.48
N GLY A 63 0.84 -12.33 -5.64
CA GLY A 63 2.12 -12.48 -6.35
C GLY A 63 2.80 -11.13 -6.60
N ALA A 64 2.07 -10.15 -7.15
CA ALA A 64 2.55 -8.80 -7.39
C ALA A 64 2.83 -8.05 -6.06
N PHE A 65 1.93 -8.16 -5.09
CA PHE A 65 2.10 -7.53 -3.77
C PHE A 65 3.37 -8.02 -3.07
N TYR A 66 3.58 -9.33 -2.99
CA TYR A 66 4.73 -9.90 -2.26
C TYR A 66 6.06 -9.66 -2.97
N ALA A 67 6.07 -9.55 -4.30
CA ALA A 67 7.25 -9.07 -5.02
C ALA A 67 7.63 -7.65 -4.57
N GLY A 68 6.64 -6.75 -4.39
CA GLY A 68 6.84 -5.43 -3.82
C GLY A 68 7.30 -5.45 -2.36
N VAL A 69 6.78 -6.36 -1.53
CA VAL A 69 7.22 -6.55 -0.15
C VAL A 69 8.67 -7.03 -0.08
N PHE A 70 9.11 -7.89 -1.00
CA PHE A 70 10.50 -8.32 -1.10
C PHE A 70 11.42 -7.15 -1.49
N ALA A 71 11.04 -6.32 -2.47
CA ALA A 71 11.78 -5.12 -2.81
C ALA A 71 11.85 -4.11 -1.65
N ALA A 72 10.75 -3.97 -0.89
CA ALA A 72 10.72 -3.18 0.33
C ALA A 72 11.67 -3.73 1.40
N TYR A 73 11.78 -5.06 1.55
CA TYR A 73 12.78 -5.69 2.39
C TYR A 73 14.20 -5.35 1.94
N GLN A 74 14.52 -5.45 0.65
CA GLN A 74 15.85 -5.09 0.13
C GLN A 74 16.23 -3.64 0.44
N THR A 75 15.25 -2.74 0.44
CA THR A 75 15.47 -1.31 0.71
C THR A 75 15.57 -0.97 2.21
N THR A 76 14.80 -1.68 3.04
CA THR A 76 14.61 -1.35 4.47
C THR A 76 15.38 -2.27 5.42
N HIS A 77 15.82 -3.44 4.95
CA HIS A 77 16.35 -4.55 5.74
C HIS A 77 15.47 -4.94 6.94
N SER A 78 14.15 -4.74 6.81
CA SER A 78 13.23 -5.01 7.90
C SER A 78 13.01 -6.50 8.10
N ARG A 79 13.42 -7.01 9.26
CA ARG A 79 13.17 -8.41 9.66
C ARG A 79 11.68 -8.76 9.66
N LEU A 80 10.80 -7.81 9.96
CA LEU A 80 9.35 -8.02 9.92
C LEU A 80 8.89 -8.43 8.51
N LEU A 81 9.37 -7.73 7.48
CA LEU A 81 9.00 -8.04 6.09
C LEU A 81 9.57 -9.41 5.68
N LEU A 82 10.85 -9.66 5.97
CA LEU A 82 11.47 -10.96 5.67
C LEU A 82 10.73 -12.12 6.35
N ASN A 83 10.45 -12.00 7.64
CA ASN A 83 9.74 -13.04 8.38
C ASN A 83 8.33 -13.26 7.84
N SER A 84 7.64 -12.20 7.41
CA SER A 84 6.31 -12.30 6.80
C SER A 84 6.34 -13.06 5.47
N LEU A 85 7.38 -12.85 4.66
CA LEU A 85 7.61 -13.55 3.38
C LEU A 85 8.02 -15.01 3.59
N LEU A 86 8.82 -15.31 4.61
CA LEU A 86 9.15 -16.69 4.97
C LEU A 86 7.92 -17.45 5.47
N ALA A 87 7.14 -16.84 6.37
CA ALA A 87 5.87 -17.41 6.83
C ALA A 87 4.84 -17.59 5.70
N LEU A 88 4.97 -16.83 4.61
CA LEU A 88 4.19 -17.03 3.39
C LEU A 88 4.61 -18.31 2.67
N GLY A 89 5.90 -18.50 2.42
CA GLY A 89 6.41 -19.74 1.81
C GLY A 89 5.99 -20.98 2.60
N GLU A 90 6.14 -20.94 3.92
CA GLU A 90 5.75 -22.07 4.79
C GLU A 90 4.25 -22.40 4.70
N ARG A 91 3.36 -21.41 4.83
CA ARG A 91 1.90 -21.66 4.83
C ARG A 91 1.33 -22.03 3.47
N THR A 92 2.04 -21.75 2.38
CA THR A 92 1.67 -22.17 1.02
C THR A 92 2.42 -23.42 0.58
N HIS A 93 3.22 -24.02 1.48
CA HIS A 93 4.11 -25.15 1.16
C HIS A 93 5.00 -24.89 -0.05
N TRP A 94 5.37 -23.63 -0.29
CA TRP A 94 6.18 -23.20 -1.43
C TRP A 94 5.59 -23.56 -2.80
N GLN A 95 4.27 -23.77 -2.89
CA GLN A 95 3.56 -24.12 -4.13
C GLN A 95 2.92 -22.89 -4.81
N PRO A 96 2.81 -22.89 -6.15
CA PRO A 96 2.01 -21.91 -6.89
C PRO A 96 0.50 -22.10 -6.66
N GLY A 97 -0.31 -21.31 -7.34
CA GLY A 97 -1.73 -21.58 -7.50
C GLY A 97 -2.00 -22.89 -8.25
N PRO A 98 -3.25 -23.40 -8.21
CA PRO A 98 -3.57 -24.75 -8.69
C PRO A 98 -3.51 -24.93 -10.22
N ARG A 99 -3.56 -23.85 -11.02
CA ARG A 99 -3.63 -23.90 -12.49
C ARG A 99 -2.24 -23.67 -13.09
N TYR A 100 -1.51 -24.76 -13.33
CA TYR A 100 -0.13 -24.71 -13.82
C TYR A 100 0.01 -24.16 -15.26
N ASP A 101 -1.08 -24.13 -16.02
CA ASP A 101 -1.17 -23.54 -17.36
C ASP A 101 -1.58 -22.06 -17.35
N HIS A 102 -1.90 -21.49 -16.18
CA HIS A 102 -2.33 -20.10 -16.04
C HIS A 102 -1.24 -19.24 -15.42
N ALA A 103 -0.77 -18.23 -16.16
CA ALA A 103 0.37 -17.39 -15.72
C ALA A 103 0.15 -16.72 -14.34
N ASP A 104 -1.07 -16.29 -14.05
CA ASP A 104 -1.43 -15.69 -12.76
C ASP A 104 -1.08 -16.56 -11.54
N ASP A 105 -1.29 -17.88 -11.65
CA ASP A 105 -1.05 -18.81 -10.54
C ASP A 105 0.46 -19.03 -10.30
N LEU A 106 1.30 -18.69 -11.28
CA LEU A 106 2.75 -18.79 -11.19
C LEU A 106 3.41 -17.51 -10.66
N ALA A 107 2.69 -16.38 -10.60
CA ALA A 107 3.26 -15.09 -10.23
C ALA A 107 3.93 -15.11 -8.83
N ILE A 108 3.37 -15.88 -7.89
CA ILE A 108 3.90 -16.01 -6.53
C ILE A 108 5.31 -16.64 -6.49
N CYS A 109 5.65 -17.49 -7.48
CA CYS A 109 6.94 -18.18 -7.55
C CYS A 109 8.13 -17.21 -7.62
N GLN A 110 7.95 -16.00 -8.17
CA GLN A 110 9.00 -14.99 -8.16
C GLN A 110 9.46 -14.67 -6.73
N THR A 111 8.53 -14.57 -5.79
CA THR A 111 8.85 -14.31 -4.38
C THR A 111 9.60 -15.49 -3.76
N TYR A 112 9.21 -16.73 -4.08
CA TYR A 112 9.89 -17.93 -3.57
C TYR A 112 11.33 -18.03 -4.08
N LEU A 113 11.54 -17.80 -5.38
CA LEU A 113 12.88 -17.78 -5.98
C LEU A 113 13.76 -16.68 -5.36
N ASN A 114 13.19 -15.51 -5.12
CA ASN A 114 13.89 -14.40 -4.45
C ASN A 114 14.34 -14.77 -3.03
N LEU A 115 13.47 -15.44 -2.25
CA LEU A 115 13.80 -15.91 -0.90
C LEU A 115 14.86 -17.02 -0.91
N TYR A 116 14.79 -17.92 -1.89
CA TYR A 116 15.81 -18.96 -2.08
C TYR A 116 17.18 -18.34 -2.37
N GLN A 117 17.26 -17.39 -3.31
CA GLN A 117 18.50 -16.70 -3.66
C GLN A 117 19.10 -15.93 -2.47
N LEU A 118 18.26 -15.40 -1.58
CA LEU A 118 18.71 -14.69 -0.38
C LEU A 118 19.35 -15.61 0.68
N LYS A 119 18.99 -16.91 0.70
CA LYS A 119 19.42 -17.87 1.73
C LYS A 119 20.51 -18.84 1.26
N LYS A 120 20.81 -18.86 -0.03
CA LYS A 120 21.89 -19.66 -0.61
C LYS A 120 23.25 -19.05 -0.28
#